data_AF-A0A944ACH8-F1
#
_entry.id   AF-A0A944ACH8-F1
#
_cell.length_a   1.000
_cell.length_b   1.000
_cell.length_c   1.000
_cell.angle_alpha   90.00
_cell.angle_beta   90.00
_cell.angle_gamma   90.00
#
_symmetry.space_group_name_H-M   'P 1'
#
loop_
_entity.id
_entity.type
_entity.pdbx_description
1 polymer ?
#
loop_
_entity_poly.entity_id
_entity_poly.type
_entity_poly.pdbx_seq_one_letter_code
_entity_poly.pdbx_strand_id
1 'polypeptide(L)' 'MTEQDIWWSSLSIKEKERIARKANADIENQRYPGCTDWWKSISLEKQLWVKNHCEKKHGIYIPEWTEGNMLSE' A
#
# COMPACT_ATOMS: atom_id res chain seq x y z
N MET A 1 10.11 10.23 -12.91
CA MET A 1 8.84 9.78 -12.27
C MET A 1 8.62 8.35 -12.71
N THR A 2 8.54 7.40 -11.77
CA THR A 2 8.47 5.97 -12.09
C THR A 2 7.03 5.54 -12.35
N GLU A 3 6.82 4.34 -12.91
CA GLU A 3 5.46 3.78 -13.06
C GLU A 3 4.77 3.56 -11.71
N GLN A 4 5.55 3.33 -10.66
CA GLN A 4 5.10 3.21 -9.27
C GLN A 4 4.62 4.56 -8.74
N ASP A 5 5.33 5.65 -9.05
CA ASP A 5 4.92 7.01 -8.66
C ASP A 5 3.65 7.46 -9.41
N ILE A 6 3.52 7.08 -10.69
CA ILE A 6 2.32 7.35 -11.49
C ILE A 6 1.12 6.62 -10.90
N TRP A 7 1.28 5.33 -10.60
CA TRP A 7 0.26 4.53 -9.92
C TRP A 7 -0.10 5.11 -8.56
N TRP A 8 0.88 5.42 -7.72
CA TRP A 8 0.61 6.01 -6.40
C TRP A 8 -0.14 7.33 -6.54
N SER A 9 0.24 8.16 -7.52
CA SER A 9 -0.41 9.46 -7.74
C SER A 9 -1.88 9.35 -8.16
N SER A 10 -2.26 8.29 -8.90
CA SER A 10 -3.63 8.06 -9.34
C SER A 10 -4.58 7.60 -8.23
N LEU A 11 -4.05 7.10 -7.10
CA LEU A 11 -4.84 6.68 -5.95
C LEU A 11 -5.46 7.87 -5.19
N SER A 12 -6.65 7.67 -4.65
CA SER A 12 -7.26 8.59 -3.70
C SER A 12 -6.47 8.66 -2.39
N ILE A 13 -6.66 9.73 -1.61
CA ILE A 13 -6.02 9.87 -0.29
C ILE A 13 -6.35 8.68 0.61
N LYS A 14 -7.62 8.23 0.63
CA LYS A 14 -8.05 7.10 1.47
C LYS A 14 -7.34 5.80 1.08
N GLU A 15 -7.10 5.56 -0.20
CA GLU A 15 -6.38 4.38 -0.68
C GLU A 15 -4.90 4.45 -0.29
N LYS A 16 -4.26 5.62 -0.45
CA LYS A 16 -2.87 5.86 -0.04
C LYS A 16 -2.67 5.56 1.45
N GLU A 17 -3.51 6.14 2.30
CA GLU A 17 -3.47 5.91 3.75
C GLU A 17 -3.73 4.44 4.09
N ARG A 18 -4.69 3.79 3.42
CA ARG A 18 -5.01 2.38 3.66
C ARG A 18 -3.83 1.47 3.32
N ILE A 19 -3.16 1.71 2.19
CA ILE A 19 -1.98 0.95 1.79
C ILE A 19 -0.85 1.19 2.78
N ALA A 20 -0.58 2.44 3.15
CA ALA A 20 0.45 2.78 4.13
C ALA A 20 0.20 2.12 5.49
N ARG A 21 -1.05 2.13 6.02
CA ARG A 21 -1.42 1.42 7.26
C ARG A 21 -1.14 -0.08 7.24
N LYS A 22 -1.18 -0.70 6.07
CA LYS A 22 -0.97 -2.15 5.90
C LYS A 22 0.48 -2.50 5.60
N ALA A 23 1.21 -1.60 4.94
CA ALA A 23 2.58 -1.82 4.50
C ALA A 23 3.63 -1.20 5.43
N ASN A 24 3.22 -0.32 6.34
CA ASN A 24 4.06 0.40 7.27
C ASN A 24 3.50 0.34 8.70
N ALA A 25 4.37 0.07 9.67
CA ALA A 25 4.01 0.02 11.09
C ALA A 25 4.02 1.41 11.75
N ASP A 26 4.71 2.39 11.16
CA ASP A 26 4.84 3.73 11.71
C ASP A 26 3.59 4.58 11.47
N ILE A 27 2.91 4.91 12.57
CA ILE A 27 1.62 5.61 12.63
C ILE A 27 1.70 7.01 12.04
N GLU A 28 2.81 7.74 12.21
CA GLU A 28 2.94 9.10 11.69
C GLU A 28 2.95 9.11 10.16
N ASN A 29 3.47 8.03 9.58
CA ASN A 29 3.58 7.80 8.15
C ASN A 29 2.37 7.06 7.54
N GLN A 30 1.28 6.89 8.29
CA GLN A 30 0.06 6.21 7.83
C GLN A 30 -1.05 7.16 7.33
N ARG A 31 -0.91 8.46 7.57
CA ARG A 31 -1.88 9.47 7.18
C ARG A 31 -1.31 10.40 6.12
N TYR A 32 -2.16 11.00 5.31
CA TYR A 32 -1.72 12.02 4.37
C TYR A 32 -1.30 13.30 5.14
N PRO A 33 -0.19 13.97 4.77
CA PRO A 33 0.70 13.69 3.64
C PRO A 33 1.79 12.62 3.92
N GLY A 34 2.04 12.25 5.17
CA GLY A 34 3.12 11.33 5.59
C GLY A 34 3.14 9.98 4.87
N CYS A 35 1.99 9.42 4.49
CA CYS A 35 1.93 8.21 3.66
C CYS A 35 2.61 8.38 2.30
N THR A 36 2.61 9.59 1.74
CA THR A 36 3.28 9.91 0.48
C THR A 36 4.77 10.10 0.68
N ASP A 37 5.19 10.63 1.83
CA ASP A 37 6.61 10.76 2.16
C ASP A 37 7.24 9.39 2.43
N TRP A 38 6.52 8.52 3.15
CA TRP A 38 6.87 7.11 3.28
C TRP A 38 6.98 6.40 1.93
N TRP A 39 6.02 6.60 1.03
CA TRP A 39 6.08 6.00 -0.31
C TRP A 39 7.36 6.39 -1.05
N LYS A 40 7.76 7.66 -0.96
CA LYS A 40 9.00 8.17 -1.56
C LYS A 40 10.26 7.68 -0.84
N SER A 41 10.19 7.34 0.44
CA SER A 41 11.34 6.90 1.23
C SER A 41 11.65 5.42 1.06
N ILE A 42 10.69 4.59 0.64
CA ILE A 42 10.90 3.14 0.44
C ILE A 42 11.59 2.85 -0.91
N SER A 43 12.30 1.71 -0.99
CA SER A 43 12.98 1.30 -2.22
C SER A 43 12.00 1.02 -3.36
N LEU A 44 12.48 1.17 -4.60
CA LEU A 44 11.70 0.86 -5.81
C LEU A 44 11.21 -0.59 -5.84
N GLU A 45 12.00 -1.52 -5.32
CA GLU A 45 11.59 -2.93 -5.17
C GLU A 45 10.40 -3.07 -4.24
N LYS A 46 10.42 -2.36 -3.09
CA LYS A 46 9.29 -2.38 -2.15
C LYS A 46 8.05 -1.72 -2.73
N GLN A 47 8.21 -0.60 -3.44
CA GLN A 47 7.11 0.05 -4.16
C GLN A 47 6.50 -0.90 -5.20
N LEU A 48 7.32 -1.57 -5.99
CA LEU A 48 6.87 -2.55 -6.98
C LEU A 48 6.15 -3.74 -6.32
N TRP A 49 6.67 -4.24 -5.20
CA TRP A 49 6.02 -5.31 -4.44
C TRP A 49 4.66 -4.86 -3.91
N VAL A 50 4.55 -3.66 -3.34
CA VAL A 50 3.28 -3.12 -2.84
C VAL A 50 2.30 -2.90 -4.00
N LYS A 51 2.72 -2.27 -5.09
CA LYS A 51 1.91 -2.08 -6.30
C LYS A 51 1.40 -3.41 -6.84
N ASN A 52 2.30 -4.37 -7.09
CA ASN A 52 1.93 -5.68 -7.59
C ASN A 52 1.03 -6.45 -6.63
N HIS A 53 1.24 -6.34 -5.31
CA HIS A 53 0.38 -6.95 -4.31
C HIS A 53 -1.03 -6.36 -4.38
N CYS A 54 -1.14 -5.04 -4.47
CA CYS A 54 -2.42 -4.34 -4.59
C CYS A 54 -3.11 -4.66 -5.92
N GLU A 55 -2.40 -4.66 -7.05
CA GLU A 55 -2.96 -4.91 -8.39
C GLU A 55 -3.29 -6.40 -8.64
N LYS A 56 -2.46 -7.35 -8.20
CA LYS A 56 -2.67 -8.79 -8.45
C LYS A 56 -3.66 -9.45 -7.50
N LYS A 57 -3.76 -9.01 -6.24
CA LYS A 57 -4.74 -9.58 -5.29
C LYS A 57 -6.10 -8.85 -5.31
N HIS A 58 -6.15 -7.61 -5.78
CA HIS A 58 -7.37 -6.81 -5.75
C HIS A 58 -7.47 -5.99 -7.03
N GLY A 59 -8.11 -6.53 -8.08
CA GLY A 59 -8.64 -5.71 -9.17
C GLY A 59 -9.76 -4.83 -8.62
N ILE A 60 -9.40 -3.75 -7.92
CA ILE A 60 -10.26 -2.83 -7.14
C ILE A 60 -11.54 -3.51 -6.62
N TYR A 61 -11.39 -4.50 -5.74
CA TYR A 61 -12.48 -4.95 -4.88
C TYR A 61 -11.92 -5.34 -3.52
N ILE A 62 -12.44 -4.69 -2.48
CA ILE A 62 -12.07 -4.95 -1.10
C ILE A 62 -13.33 -5.28 -0.30
N PRO A 63 -13.63 -6.57 -0.08
CA PRO A 63 -14.56 -7.02 0.96
C PRO A 63 -13.81 -7.26 2.27
N GLU A 64 -12.98 -8.29 2.35
CA GLU A 64 -12.02 -8.56 3.42
C GLU A 64 -10.76 -9.11 2.71
N TRP A 65 -9.52 -8.71 2.99
CA TRP A 65 -8.67 -9.40 3.98
C TRP A 65 -9.30 -10.69 4.56
N THR A 66 -9.69 -11.62 3.67
CA THR A 66 -10.36 -12.88 3.97
C THR A 66 -9.66 -13.62 5.10
N GLU A 67 -10.48 -14.00 6.07
CA GLU A 67 -10.16 -14.85 7.21
C GLU A 67 -9.16 -15.96 6.89
N GLY A 68 -8.19 -16.12 7.79
CA GLY A 68 -7.12 -17.11 7.74
C GLY A 68 -5.76 -16.42 7.75
N ASN A 69 -5.18 -15.94 8.86
CA ASN A 69 -5.16 -16.55 10.19
C ASN A 69 -5.27 -18.08 10.18
N MET A 70 -4.58 -18.75 9.24
CA MET A 70 -4.03 -20.04 9.57
C MET A 70 -2.69 -19.75 10.25
N LEU A 71 -2.76 -19.55 11.57
CA LEU A 71 -1.69 -20.00 12.43
C LEU A 71 -1.43 -21.45 12.04
N SER A 72 -0.33 -21.69 11.35
CA SER A 72 0.20 -23.04 11.19
C SER A 72 0.47 -23.60 12.58
N GLU A 73 -0.25 -24.67 12.91
CA GLU A 73 0.04 -25.60 14.01
C GLU A 73 1.49 -26.13 13.94
#